data_AF-A0A0S8A984-F1
#
_entry.id   AF-A0A0S8A984-F1
#
_cell.length_a   1.000
_cell.length_b   1.000
_cell.length_c   1.000
_cell.angle_alpha   90.00
_cell.angle_beta   90.00
_cell.angle_gamma   90.00
#
_symmetry.space_group_name_H-M   'P 1'
#
loop_
_entity.id
_entity.type
_entity.pdbx_description
1 polymer ?
#
loop_
_entity_poly.entity_id
_entity_poly.type
_entity_poly.pdbx_seq_one_letter_code
_entity_poly.pdbx_strand_id
1 'polypeptide(L)'
;MSSENSSQKALFKAVYKLMRSLVRILLRNGVPYGAFTDVAKRAYVDIAMKEFGVPGKKQTNSRVATITGLSRKEIQRVINLQLSGDEDQDMVARYNRAARVVYGWVHDKAYADENGESAELLFDGETPSFSSLVKTYSGDVPPRAILDELLQVGVAERLGNGKIKLLERAYIPTMGAAEKLVLLGRDVAGLISTMDKNIHGVDGSLYFQRKVFYDNLSEEAAVEFHTFLLSKGQPLLEEFDQWMAQRDRDVNPDAGGTGRKAVGVGLYYFEEELQQDPPESTS
;
A
#
# COMPACT_ATOMS: atom_id res chain seq x y z
N MET A 1 -33.26 9.94 -6.39
CA MET A 1 -32.53 11.14 -5.93
C MET A 1 -32.11 11.08 -4.46
N SER A 2 -33.01 10.97 -3.46
CA SER A 2 -32.58 10.94 -2.03
C SER A 2 -31.82 9.68 -1.62
N SER A 3 -32.18 8.49 -2.15
CA SER A 3 -31.48 7.23 -1.86
C SER A 3 -30.16 7.04 -2.61
N GLU A 4 -30.05 7.53 -3.85
CA GLU A 4 -28.78 7.52 -4.59
C GLU A 4 -27.73 8.40 -3.91
N ASN A 5 -28.15 9.55 -3.39
CA ASN A 5 -27.27 10.47 -2.69
C ASN A 5 -26.81 9.90 -1.32
N SER A 6 -27.64 9.07 -0.65
CA SER A 6 -27.21 8.38 0.57
C SER A 6 -26.24 7.23 0.28
N SER A 7 -26.47 6.44 -0.78
CA SER A 7 -25.54 5.39 -1.22
C SER A 7 -24.19 5.94 -1.66
N GLN A 8 -24.18 7.05 -2.40
CA GLN A 8 -22.95 7.70 -2.84
C GLN A 8 -22.16 8.26 -1.65
N LYS A 9 -22.82 8.89 -0.67
CA LYS A 9 -22.18 9.34 0.58
C LYS A 9 -21.62 8.17 1.38
N ALA A 10 -22.33 7.04 1.45
CA ALA A 10 -21.85 5.84 2.13
C ALA A 10 -20.59 5.28 1.45
N LEU A 11 -20.58 5.22 0.12
CA LEU A 11 -19.42 4.80 -0.66
C LEU A 11 -18.20 5.71 -0.39
N PHE A 12 -18.36 7.04 -0.44
CA PHE A 12 -17.26 7.96 -0.15
C PHE A 12 -16.71 7.78 1.28
N LYS A 13 -17.58 7.58 2.29
CA LYS A 13 -17.14 7.29 3.65
C LYS A 13 -16.38 5.97 3.75
N ALA A 14 -16.85 4.92 3.07
CA ALA A 14 -16.18 3.62 3.03
C ALA A 14 -14.80 3.72 2.35
N VAL A 15 -14.73 4.37 1.19
CA VAL A 15 -13.48 4.64 0.47
C VAL A 15 -12.52 5.43 1.34
N TYR A 16 -12.98 6.48 2.03
CA TYR A 16 -12.12 7.24 2.95
C TYR A 16 -11.53 6.37 4.07
N LYS A 17 -12.33 5.49 4.68
CA LYS A 17 -11.84 4.54 5.70
C LYS A 17 -10.78 3.59 5.15
N LEU A 18 -11.02 3.00 3.98
CA LEU A 18 -10.04 2.13 3.30
C LEU A 18 -8.76 2.89 2.96
N MET A 19 -8.92 4.09 2.40
CA MET A 19 -7.81 4.96 2.01
C MET A 19 -6.96 5.38 3.20
N ARG A 20 -7.57 5.69 4.35
CA ARG A 20 -6.81 6.06 5.56
C ARG A 20 -5.87 4.94 6.00
N SER A 21 -6.35 3.70 6.01
CA SER A 21 -5.53 2.53 6.35
C SER A 21 -4.43 2.26 5.33
N LEU A 22 -4.76 2.33 4.04
CA LEU A 22 -3.80 2.15 2.95
C LEU A 22 -2.72 3.24 2.95
N VAL A 23 -3.11 4.52 3.04
CA VAL A 23 -2.20 5.67 3.05
C VAL A 23 -1.25 5.60 4.24
N ARG A 24 -1.70 5.13 5.41
CA ARG A 24 -0.81 4.88 6.55
C ARG A 24 0.32 3.90 6.19
N ILE A 25 0.00 2.81 5.48
CA ILE A 25 1.00 1.84 5.02
C ILE A 25 1.92 2.48 3.96
N LEU A 26 1.35 3.20 3.00
CA LEU A 26 2.10 3.90 1.95
C LEU A 26 3.11 4.89 2.53
N LEU A 27 2.69 5.75 3.47
CA LEU A 27 3.57 6.71 4.14
C LEU A 27 4.66 6.02 4.96
N ARG A 28 4.34 4.92 5.67
CA ARG A 28 5.34 4.10 6.39
C ARG A 28 6.37 3.47 5.45
N ASN A 29 6.01 3.26 4.19
CA ASN A 29 6.89 2.75 3.14
C ASN A 29 7.32 3.87 2.18
N GLY A 30 7.32 5.12 2.64
CA GLY A 30 7.83 6.29 1.91
C GLY A 30 7.16 6.58 0.57
N VAL A 31 5.98 6.03 0.29
CA VAL A 31 5.28 6.25 -0.98
C VAL A 31 4.58 7.62 -0.94
N PRO A 32 5.02 8.61 -1.74
CA PRO A 32 4.40 9.92 -1.76
C PRO A 32 3.06 9.90 -2.48
N TYR A 33 2.24 10.95 -2.28
CA TYR A 33 0.93 11.07 -2.92
C TYR A 33 1.00 10.94 -4.45
N GLY A 34 1.99 11.56 -5.10
CA GLY A 34 2.15 11.48 -6.55
C GLY A 34 2.31 10.04 -7.06
N ALA A 35 3.15 9.26 -6.38
CA ALA A 35 3.35 7.83 -6.66
C ALA A 35 2.05 7.05 -6.47
N PHE A 36 1.33 7.28 -5.37
CA PHE A 36 0.02 6.68 -5.16
C PHE A 36 -0.97 7.03 -6.27
N THR A 37 -1.04 8.30 -6.69
CA THR A 37 -1.97 8.70 -7.76
C THR A 37 -1.64 8.04 -9.09
N ASP A 38 -0.37 7.73 -9.37
CA ASP A 38 0.01 7.02 -10.58
C ASP A 38 -0.47 5.56 -10.56
N VAL A 39 -0.33 4.86 -9.42
CA VAL A 39 -0.92 3.52 -9.22
C VAL A 39 -2.44 3.58 -9.34
N ALA A 40 -3.10 4.55 -8.70
CA ALA A 40 -4.55 4.70 -8.77
C ALA A 40 -5.01 4.94 -10.21
N LYS A 41 -4.39 5.88 -10.94
CA LYS A 41 -4.70 6.15 -12.36
C LYS A 41 -4.55 4.90 -13.21
N ARG A 42 -3.49 4.12 -12.98
CA ARG A 42 -3.29 2.83 -13.65
C ARG A 42 -4.46 1.88 -13.40
N ALA A 43 -4.85 1.68 -12.14
CA ALA A 43 -5.97 0.82 -11.79
C ALA A 43 -7.29 1.26 -12.47
N TYR A 44 -7.56 2.57 -12.52
CA TYR A 44 -8.73 3.12 -13.24
C TYR A 44 -8.69 2.80 -14.73
N VAL A 45 -7.54 2.99 -15.38
CA VAL A 45 -7.38 2.69 -16.82
C VAL A 45 -7.53 1.20 -17.09
N ASP A 46 -6.90 0.35 -16.27
CA ASP A 46 -6.93 -1.11 -16.41
C ASP A 46 -8.35 -1.66 -16.30
N ILE A 47 -9.06 -1.29 -15.24
CA ILE A 47 -10.43 -1.73 -14.99
C ILE A 47 -11.37 -1.20 -16.10
N ALA A 48 -11.25 0.08 -16.46
CA ALA A 48 -12.08 0.67 -17.51
C ALA A 48 -11.85 0.00 -18.88
N MET A 49 -10.62 -0.39 -19.21
CA MET A 49 -10.29 -1.09 -20.45
C MET A 49 -10.79 -2.54 -20.46
N LYS A 50 -10.65 -3.27 -19.35
CA LYS A 50 -10.91 -4.71 -19.27
C LYS A 50 -12.37 -5.05 -18.98
N GLU A 51 -13.03 -4.28 -18.11
CA GLU A 51 -14.32 -4.66 -17.51
C GLU A 51 -15.47 -3.79 -17.97
N PHE A 52 -15.22 -2.53 -18.36
CA PHE A 52 -16.26 -1.59 -18.81
C PHE A 52 -16.37 -1.50 -20.36
N GLY A 53 -15.98 -2.59 -21.01
CA GLY A 53 -16.12 -2.84 -22.44
C GLY A 53 -17.58 -2.80 -22.90
N VAL A 54 -17.83 -2.37 -24.14
CA VAL A 54 -19.14 -2.57 -24.79
C VAL A 54 -19.04 -3.89 -25.57
N PRO A 55 -19.96 -4.85 -25.37
CA PRO A 55 -19.95 -6.11 -26.11
C PRO A 55 -19.86 -5.87 -27.63
N GLY A 56 -18.92 -6.55 -28.28
CA GLY A 56 -18.70 -6.44 -29.73
C GLY A 56 -17.99 -5.17 -30.21
N LYS A 57 -17.53 -4.28 -29.32
CA LYS A 57 -16.76 -3.08 -29.70
C LYS A 57 -15.41 -3.04 -29.00
N LYS A 58 -14.36 -2.70 -29.75
CA LYS A 58 -13.04 -2.42 -29.18
C LYS A 58 -13.13 -1.22 -28.24
N GLN A 59 -12.58 -1.32 -27.03
CA GLN A 59 -12.45 -0.16 -26.15
C GLN A 59 -11.52 0.89 -26.75
N THR A 60 -11.84 2.16 -26.53
CA THR A 60 -11.06 3.30 -27.06
C THR A 60 -10.65 4.22 -25.92
N ASN A 61 -9.49 4.86 -26.05
CA ASN A 61 -8.98 5.82 -25.06
C ASN A 61 -9.98 6.96 -24.80
N SER A 62 -10.76 7.36 -25.81
CA SER A 62 -11.82 8.36 -25.67
C SER A 62 -12.90 7.94 -24.68
N ARG A 63 -13.33 6.68 -24.73
CA ARG A 63 -14.35 6.16 -23.81
C ARG A 63 -13.79 5.97 -22.41
N VAL A 64 -12.56 5.48 -22.30
CA VAL A 64 -11.87 5.38 -21.01
C VAL A 64 -11.75 6.76 -20.35
N ALA A 65 -11.43 7.81 -21.11
CA ALA A 65 -11.43 9.18 -20.60
C ALA A 65 -12.80 9.61 -20.06
N THR A 66 -13.89 9.26 -20.77
CA THR A 66 -15.26 9.57 -20.32
C THR A 66 -15.61 8.86 -19.01
N ILE A 67 -15.25 7.59 -18.85
CA ILE A 67 -15.63 6.80 -17.67
C ILE A 67 -14.76 7.16 -16.46
N THR A 68 -13.46 7.33 -16.68
CA THR A 68 -12.49 7.56 -15.59
C THR A 68 -12.32 9.03 -15.21
N GLY A 69 -12.70 9.95 -16.10
CA GLY A 69 -12.41 11.38 -15.95
C GLY A 69 -10.95 11.76 -16.21
N LEU A 70 -10.08 10.81 -16.59
CA LEU A 70 -8.68 11.06 -16.89
C LEU A 70 -8.51 11.68 -18.28
N SER A 71 -7.47 12.52 -18.44
CA SER A 71 -7.16 13.06 -19.76
C SER A 71 -6.64 11.98 -20.71
N ARG A 72 -6.88 12.14 -22.02
CA ARG A 72 -6.34 11.22 -23.03
C ARG A 72 -4.82 11.11 -22.97
N LYS A 73 -4.13 12.21 -22.62
CA LYS A 73 -2.67 12.25 -22.45
C LYS A 73 -2.23 11.36 -21.29
N GLU A 74 -2.92 11.41 -20.16
CA GLU A 74 -2.64 10.56 -19.00
C GLU A 74 -2.91 9.09 -19.30
N ILE A 75 -4.02 8.78 -19.97
CA ILE A 75 -4.34 7.41 -20.40
C ILE A 75 -3.24 6.87 -21.32
N GLN A 76 -2.82 7.66 -22.32
CA GLN A 76 -1.75 7.24 -23.22
C GLN A 76 -0.42 7.04 -22.48
N ARG A 77 -0.11 7.90 -21.49
CA ARG A 77 1.09 7.73 -20.64
C ARG A 77 1.03 6.40 -19.88
N VAL A 78 -0.10 6.09 -19.24
CA VAL A 78 -0.29 4.84 -18.50
C VAL A 78 -0.14 3.63 -19.43
N ILE A 79 -0.79 3.64 -20.59
CA ILE A 79 -0.70 2.55 -21.56
C ILE A 79 0.75 2.36 -22.06
N ASN A 80 1.46 3.46 -22.32
CA ASN A 80 2.85 3.37 -22.78
C ASN A 80 3.78 2.78 -21.71
N LEU A 81 3.58 3.16 -20.43
CA LEU A 81 4.34 2.59 -19.30
C LEU A 81 4.07 1.09 -19.12
N GLN A 82 2.85 0.63 -19.40
CA GLN A 82 2.51 -0.80 -19.37
C GLN A 82 3.19 -1.57 -20.51
N LEU A 83 3.20 -0.98 -21.72
CA LEU A 83 3.78 -1.62 -22.90
C LEU A 83 5.31 -1.68 -22.88
N SER A 84 5.98 -0.74 -22.18
CA SER A 84 7.45 -0.72 -22.10
C SER A 84 8.02 -1.74 -21.11
N GLY A 85 7.20 -2.34 -20.24
CA GLY A 85 7.69 -3.27 -19.21
C GLY A 85 8.49 -2.60 -18.07
N ASP A 86 8.68 -1.28 -18.13
CA ASP A 86 9.33 -0.45 -17.08
C ASP A 86 8.36 -0.13 -15.91
N GLU A 87 7.33 -0.96 -15.74
CA GLU A 87 6.15 -0.72 -14.91
C GLU A 87 6.48 -0.43 -13.45
N ASP A 88 7.43 -1.19 -12.89
CA ASP A 88 7.93 -1.02 -11.53
C ASP A 88 9.13 -0.08 -11.50
N GLN A 89 9.90 -0.01 -12.58
CA GLN A 89 11.19 0.68 -12.60
C GLN A 89 11.08 2.19 -12.56
N ASP A 90 10.10 2.85 -13.19
CA ASP A 90 10.06 4.32 -13.24
C ASP A 90 9.48 4.94 -11.93
N MET A 91 8.53 4.27 -11.30
CA MET A 91 8.01 4.62 -9.96
C MET A 91 9.02 4.29 -8.86
N VAL A 92 9.64 3.10 -8.92
CA VAL A 92 10.75 2.76 -8.04
C VAL A 92 11.92 3.71 -8.29
N ALA A 93 12.25 4.11 -9.52
CA ALA A 93 13.40 4.97 -9.83
C ALA A 93 13.32 6.37 -9.22
N ARG A 94 12.12 6.95 -9.06
CA ARG A 94 11.94 8.23 -8.33
C ARG A 94 12.07 8.05 -6.82
N TYR A 95 11.52 6.98 -6.26
CA TYR A 95 11.64 6.61 -4.84
C TYR A 95 13.08 6.18 -4.47
N ASN A 96 13.76 5.54 -5.42
CA ASN A 96 15.16 5.13 -5.38
C ASN A 96 16.11 6.35 -5.33
N ARG A 97 15.66 7.57 -5.64
CA ARG A 97 16.53 8.77 -5.51
C ARG A 97 16.77 9.17 -4.06
N ALA A 98 15.72 9.32 -3.26
CA ALA A 98 15.87 9.58 -1.83
C ALA A 98 16.54 8.38 -1.13
N ALA A 99 16.20 7.15 -1.55
CA ALA A 99 16.88 5.93 -1.13
C ALA A 99 18.39 5.98 -1.38
N ARG A 100 18.82 6.37 -2.59
CA ARG A 100 20.23 6.44 -2.97
C ARG A 100 20.96 7.52 -2.21
N VAL A 101 20.29 8.64 -1.92
CA VAL A 101 20.84 9.70 -1.07
C VAL A 101 21.11 9.16 0.32
N VAL A 102 20.16 8.46 0.94
CA VAL A 102 20.36 7.80 2.25
C VAL A 102 21.43 6.71 2.17
N TYR A 103 21.42 5.89 1.13
CA TYR A 103 22.43 4.85 0.91
C TYR A 103 23.84 5.43 0.81
N GLY A 104 24.01 6.49 0.01
CA GLY A 104 25.27 7.22 -0.10
C GLY A 104 25.68 7.84 1.24
N TRP A 105 24.73 8.38 1.99
CA TRP A 105 25.00 8.94 3.33
C TRP A 105 25.51 7.90 4.33
N VAL A 106 25.06 6.64 4.21
CA VAL A 106 25.46 5.54 5.10
C VAL A 106 26.76 4.86 4.64
N HIS A 107 26.99 4.72 3.34
CA HIS A 107 28.03 3.83 2.82
C HIS A 107 29.22 4.54 2.16
N ASP A 108 29.08 5.82 1.82
CA ASP A 108 30.15 6.57 1.19
C ASP A 108 31.02 7.26 2.23
N LYS A 109 32.31 6.90 2.25
CA LYS A 109 33.31 7.46 3.18
C LYS A 109 33.43 8.97 3.08
N ALA A 110 33.06 9.57 1.95
CA ALA A 110 33.03 11.02 1.80
C ALA A 110 31.98 11.69 2.71
N TYR A 111 30.97 10.95 3.16
CA TYR A 111 29.86 11.44 3.98
C TYR A 111 29.80 10.75 5.37
N ALA A 112 30.88 10.09 5.76
CA ALA A 112 31.04 9.48 7.07
C ALA A 112 31.76 10.41 8.05
N ASP A 113 31.49 10.29 9.34
CA ASP A 113 32.18 10.97 10.42
C ASP A 113 33.48 10.24 10.83
N GLU A 114 34.17 10.76 11.86
CA GLU A 114 35.43 10.18 12.36
C GLU A 114 35.28 8.76 12.91
N ASN A 115 34.07 8.34 13.27
CA ASN A 115 33.75 7.00 13.79
C ASN A 115 33.30 6.04 12.68
N GLY A 116 33.12 6.51 11.45
CA GLY A 116 32.61 5.74 10.32
C GLY A 116 31.08 5.70 10.23
N GLU A 117 30.38 6.52 11.00
CA GLU A 117 28.92 6.67 10.98
C GLU A 117 28.49 7.80 10.04
N SER A 118 27.20 7.89 9.67
CA SER A 118 26.70 8.96 8.80
C SER A 118 26.92 10.36 9.42
N ALA A 119 27.68 11.22 8.73
CA ALA A 119 28.02 12.54 9.25
C ALA A 119 26.83 13.50 9.30
N GLU A 120 26.83 14.42 10.26
CA GLU A 120 25.89 15.56 10.25
C GLU A 120 26.27 16.58 9.17
N LEU A 121 25.40 16.78 8.19
CA LEU A 121 25.70 17.58 6.99
C LEU A 121 25.12 18.99 7.09
N LEU A 122 25.89 19.99 6.65
CA LEU A 122 25.30 21.29 6.31
C LEU A 122 24.42 21.15 5.07
N PHE A 123 23.38 22.00 4.94
CA PHE A 123 22.51 21.97 3.76
C PHE A 123 23.31 22.21 2.47
N ASP A 124 24.17 23.23 2.48
CA ASP A 124 24.97 23.64 1.33
C ASP A 124 26.42 23.89 1.74
N GLY A 125 27.34 23.82 0.78
CA GLY A 125 28.78 23.96 1.01
C GLY A 125 29.61 22.92 0.26
N GLU A 126 30.91 22.93 0.52
CA GLU A 126 31.83 21.91 0.00
C GLU A 126 31.50 20.51 0.55
N THR A 127 31.93 19.47 -0.16
CA THR A 127 31.76 18.09 0.30
C THR A 127 32.53 17.89 1.62
N PRO A 128 31.90 17.37 2.69
CA PRO A 128 30.54 16.82 2.74
C PRO A 128 29.46 17.88 3.04
N SER A 129 28.48 17.99 2.11
CA SER A 129 27.24 18.75 2.30
C SER A 129 26.04 17.98 1.76
N PHE A 130 24.84 18.26 2.26
CA PHE A 130 23.62 17.61 1.80
C PHE A 130 23.35 17.88 0.31
N SER A 131 23.58 19.12 -0.16
CA SER A 131 23.55 19.46 -1.59
C SER A 131 24.51 18.59 -2.42
N SER A 132 25.74 18.39 -1.96
CA SER A 132 26.71 17.53 -2.67
C SER A 132 26.26 16.07 -2.69
N LEU A 133 25.71 15.56 -1.59
CA LEU A 133 25.17 14.20 -1.48
C LEU A 133 24.01 13.97 -2.45
N VAL A 134 23.05 14.91 -2.50
CA VAL A 134 21.92 14.87 -3.44
C VAL A 134 22.41 14.91 -4.87
N LYS A 135 23.37 15.78 -5.19
CA LYS A 135 23.92 15.89 -6.55
C LYS A 135 24.57 14.57 -7.00
N THR A 136 25.29 13.90 -6.11
CA THR A 136 25.96 12.62 -6.39
C THR A 136 24.96 11.47 -6.56
N TYR A 137 23.94 11.37 -5.71
CA TYR A 137 23.10 10.17 -5.60
C TYR A 137 21.66 10.31 -6.16
N SER A 138 21.19 11.52 -6.40
CA SER A 138 19.83 11.82 -6.91
C SER A 138 19.83 12.56 -8.26
N GLY A 139 20.99 13.03 -8.75
CA GLY A 139 21.11 13.72 -10.03
C GLY A 139 20.46 15.10 -10.04
N ASP A 140 19.67 15.41 -11.07
CA ASP A 140 19.11 16.75 -11.34
C ASP A 140 17.86 17.12 -10.50
N VAL A 141 17.77 16.62 -9.26
CA VAL A 141 16.68 16.98 -8.33
C VAL A 141 17.17 18.08 -7.40
N PRO A 142 16.38 19.15 -7.16
CA PRO A 142 16.75 20.18 -6.21
C PRO A 142 16.99 19.60 -4.80
N PRO A 143 18.15 19.88 -4.15
CA PRO A 143 18.43 19.40 -2.81
C PRO A 143 17.36 19.74 -1.77
N ARG A 144 16.71 20.91 -1.89
CA ARG A 144 15.59 21.27 -1.01
C ARG A 144 14.45 20.25 -1.09
N ALA A 145 14.09 19.80 -2.30
CA ALA A 145 12.98 18.86 -2.47
C ALA A 145 13.27 17.49 -1.83
N ILE A 146 14.51 17.01 -1.92
CA ILE A 146 14.91 15.76 -1.24
C ILE A 146 14.95 15.95 0.28
N LEU A 147 15.45 17.10 0.76
CA LEU A 147 15.49 17.37 2.20
C LEU A 147 14.08 17.46 2.80
N ASP A 148 13.19 18.21 2.17
CA ASP A 148 11.82 18.39 2.64
C ASP A 148 11.12 17.02 2.75
N GLU A 149 11.34 16.13 1.79
CA GLU A 149 10.85 14.74 1.85
C GLU A 149 11.46 13.96 3.03
N LEU A 150 12.79 13.95 3.19
CA LEU A 150 13.46 13.21 4.27
C LEU A 150 13.05 13.70 5.67
N LEU A 151 12.81 15.00 5.82
CA LEU A 151 12.27 15.60 7.06
C LEU A 151 10.81 15.19 7.26
N GLN A 152 9.99 15.23 6.21
CA GLN A 152 8.58 14.87 6.25
C GLN A 152 8.38 13.40 6.65
N VAL A 153 9.22 12.48 6.16
CA VAL A 153 9.15 11.06 6.50
C VAL A 153 9.89 10.69 7.78
N GLY A 154 10.53 11.64 8.45
CA GLY A 154 11.26 11.44 9.72
C GLY A 154 12.51 10.57 9.57
N VAL A 155 13.11 10.55 8.38
CA VAL A 155 14.39 9.87 8.08
C VAL A 155 15.56 10.80 8.33
N ALA A 156 15.34 12.12 8.27
CA ALA A 156 16.32 13.11 8.68
C ALA A 156 15.69 14.10 9.67
N GLU A 157 16.53 14.77 10.45
CA GLU A 157 16.14 15.92 11.27
C GLU A 157 17.06 17.11 11.01
N ARG A 158 16.52 18.32 11.15
CA ARG A 158 17.32 19.54 11.24
C ARG A 158 17.67 19.77 12.70
N LEU A 159 18.96 19.82 12.99
CA LEU A 159 19.49 20.13 14.30
C LEU A 159 19.44 21.64 14.56
N GLY A 160 19.46 22.02 15.84
CA GLY A 160 19.44 23.44 16.25
C GLY A 160 20.66 24.24 15.76
N ASN A 161 21.75 23.56 15.37
CA ASN A 161 22.95 24.17 14.78
C ASN A 161 22.83 24.35 13.24
N GLY A 162 21.69 24.04 12.63
CA GLY A 162 21.45 24.17 11.19
C GLY A 162 21.96 23.00 10.34
N LYS A 163 22.60 21.99 10.94
CA LYS A 163 22.97 20.75 10.26
C LYS A 163 21.77 19.82 10.13
N ILE A 164 21.91 18.85 9.24
CA ILE A 164 20.93 17.82 8.96
C ILE A 164 21.55 16.50 9.42
N LYS A 165 20.82 15.77 10.24
CA LYS A 165 21.22 14.49 10.78
C LYS A 165 20.33 13.39 10.21
N LEU A 166 20.95 12.27 9.81
CA LEU A 166 20.22 11.07 9.44
C LEU A 166 19.73 10.38 10.72
N LEU A 167 18.44 10.04 10.75
CA LEU A 167 17.84 9.25 11.82
C LEU A 167 17.89 7.77 11.43
N GLU A 168 18.34 6.91 12.33
CA GLU A 168 18.46 5.44 12.14
C GLU A 168 17.12 4.70 11.96
N ARG A 169 16.06 5.37 11.52
CA ARG A 169 14.80 4.74 11.12
C ARG A 169 14.96 4.20 9.70
N ALA A 170 15.66 3.06 9.63
CA ALA A 170 15.90 2.19 8.49
C ALA A 170 15.07 2.49 7.23
N TYR A 171 15.69 3.17 6.27
CA TYR A 171 15.33 3.03 4.86
C TYR A 171 16.00 1.78 4.30
N ILE A 172 15.68 0.62 4.88
CA ILE A 172 16.08 -0.68 4.33
C ILE A 172 14.87 -1.59 4.52
N PRO A 173 14.16 -1.96 3.44
CA PRO A 173 13.19 -3.04 3.51
C PRO A 173 13.94 -4.31 3.94
N THR A 174 13.79 -4.72 5.21
CA THR A 174 14.20 -6.07 5.63
C THR A 174 13.44 -7.08 4.78
N MET A 175 14.07 -8.17 4.32
CA MET A 175 13.47 -9.16 3.42
C MET A 175 12.04 -9.61 3.81
N GLY A 176 11.71 -9.68 5.11
CA GLY A 176 10.36 -10.01 5.58
C GLY A 176 9.27 -8.94 5.39
N ALA A 177 9.62 -7.69 5.06
CA ALA A 177 8.65 -6.62 4.77
C ALA A 177 8.06 -6.77 3.36
N ALA A 178 8.88 -7.19 2.39
CA ALA A 178 8.44 -7.37 1.01
C ALA A 178 7.37 -8.47 0.89
N GLU A 179 7.59 -9.61 1.56
CA GLU A 179 6.63 -10.71 1.61
C GLU A 179 5.30 -10.28 2.25
N LYS A 180 5.36 -9.52 3.35
CA LYS A 180 4.16 -8.94 4.00
C LYS A 180 3.41 -7.97 3.09
N LEU A 181 4.10 -7.20 2.25
CA LEU A 181 3.48 -6.31 1.27
C LEU A 181 2.84 -7.08 0.11
N VAL A 182 3.42 -8.20 -0.31
CA VAL A 182 2.79 -9.13 -1.27
C VAL A 182 1.51 -9.72 -0.68
N LEU A 183 1.53 -10.15 0.59
CA LEU A 183 0.35 -10.63 1.31
C LEU A 183 -0.72 -9.53 1.44
N LEU A 184 -0.34 -8.29 1.80
CA LEU A 184 -1.25 -7.14 1.81
C LEU A 184 -1.99 -7.00 0.48
N GLY A 185 -1.26 -7.02 -0.64
CA GLY A 185 -1.85 -6.91 -1.97
C GLY A 185 -2.82 -8.05 -2.28
N ARG A 186 -2.44 -9.30 -1.98
CA ARG A 186 -3.24 -10.50 -2.22
C ARG A 186 -4.51 -10.54 -1.34
N ASP A 187 -4.34 -10.35 -0.05
CA ASP A 187 -5.38 -10.58 0.95
C ASP A 187 -6.41 -9.46 0.94
N VAL A 188 -5.97 -8.20 0.88
CA VAL A 188 -6.89 -7.05 0.80
C VAL A 188 -7.64 -7.04 -0.52
N ALA A 189 -6.98 -7.36 -1.65
CA ALA A 189 -7.68 -7.49 -2.93
C ALA A 189 -8.73 -8.61 -2.88
N GLY A 190 -8.38 -9.77 -2.32
CA GLY A 190 -9.32 -10.89 -2.14
C GLY A 190 -10.53 -10.51 -1.30
N LEU A 191 -10.34 -9.78 -0.20
CA LEU A 191 -11.42 -9.29 0.64
C LEU A 191 -12.31 -8.28 -0.10
N ILE A 192 -11.73 -7.29 -0.77
CA ILE A 192 -12.49 -6.28 -1.52
C ILE A 192 -13.28 -6.93 -2.66
N SER A 193 -12.68 -7.84 -3.43
CA SER A 193 -13.39 -8.58 -4.50
C SER A 193 -14.51 -9.46 -3.97
N THR A 194 -14.34 -10.04 -2.78
CA THR A 194 -15.40 -10.80 -2.10
C THR A 194 -16.57 -9.89 -1.70
N MET A 195 -16.26 -8.73 -1.10
CA MET A 195 -17.28 -7.75 -0.74
C MET A 195 -18.00 -7.20 -1.97
N ASP A 196 -17.28 -6.87 -3.04
CA ASP A 196 -17.86 -6.39 -4.30
C ASP A 196 -18.85 -7.39 -4.88
N LYS A 197 -18.45 -8.67 -4.96
CA LYS A 197 -19.35 -9.74 -5.39
C LYS A 197 -20.56 -9.87 -4.47
N ASN A 198 -20.39 -9.73 -3.16
CA ASN A 198 -21.49 -9.83 -2.21
C ASN A 198 -22.45 -8.63 -2.26
N ILE A 199 -21.95 -7.43 -2.60
CA ILE A 199 -22.76 -6.23 -2.78
C ILE A 199 -23.62 -6.32 -4.05
N HIS A 200 -23.07 -6.87 -5.14
CA HIS A 200 -23.72 -6.87 -6.46
C HIS A 200 -24.30 -8.24 -6.87
N GLY A 201 -24.04 -9.30 -6.11
CA GLY A 201 -24.44 -10.67 -6.41
C GLY A 201 -25.90 -10.97 -6.09
N VAL A 202 -26.42 -12.05 -6.67
CA VAL A 202 -27.76 -12.60 -6.36
C VAL A 202 -27.65 -13.75 -5.36
N ASP A 203 -28.74 -13.98 -4.61
CA ASP A 203 -28.82 -15.06 -3.61
C ASP A 203 -28.38 -16.42 -4.18
N GLY A 204 -27.57 -17.14 -3.41
CA GLY A 204 -26.98 -18.43 -3.80
C GLY A 204 -25.65 -18.34 -4.55
N SER A 205 -25.24 -17.16 -5.03
CA SER A 205 -23.93 -16.94 -5.66
C SER A 205 -22.90 -16.27 -4.74
N LEU A 206 -23.33 -15.81 -3.57
CA LEU A 206 -22.54 -15.03 -2.63
C LEU A 206 -21.42 -15.86 -2.00
N TYR A 207 -20.28 -15.22 -1.78
CA TYR A 207 -19.16 -15.81 -1.07
C TYR A 207 -19.35 -15.71 0.45
N PHE A 208 -18.77 -16.66 1.18
CA PHE A 208 -18.79 -16.64 2.62
C PHE A 208 -18.05 -15.40 3.14
N GLN A 209 -18.79 -14.51 3.80
CA GLN A 209 -18.26 -13.31 4.45
C GLN A 209 -19.00 -13.14 5.77
N ARG A 210 -18.31 -13.37 6.88
CA ARG A 210 -18.86 -13.24 8.23
C ARG A 210 -17.87 -12.52 9.12
N LYS A 211 -18.39 -11.77 10.09
CA LYS A 211 -17.63 -11.04 11.10
C LYS A 211 -18.32 -11.26 12.45
N VAL A 212 -17.53 -11.52 13.48
CA VAL A 212 -17.95 -11.40 14.89
C VAL A 212 -17.29 -10.14 15.44
N PHE A 213 -18.05 -9.28 16.12
CA PHE A 213 -17.56 -8.02 16.63
C PHE A 213 -18.35 -7.60 17.87
N TYR A 214 -17.62 -7.20 18.91
CA TYR A 214 -18.13 -6.57 20.12
C TYR A 214 -17.28 -5.32 20.36
N ASP A 215 -17.91 -4.21 20.70
CA ASP A 215 -17.28 -2.89 20.88
C ASP A 215 -17.01 -2.55 22.36
N ASN A 216 -17.29 -3.47 23.28
CA ASN A 216 -17.16 -3.26 24.72
C ASN A 216 -16.61 -4.51 25.44
N LEU A 217 -15.45 -4.99 24.99
CA LEU A 217 -14.66 -5.98 25.73
C LEU A 217 -13.65 -5.25 26.63
N SER A 218 -13.34 -5.82 27.80
CA SER A 218 -12.24 -5.31 28.61
C SER A 218 -10.89 -5.64 27.97
N GLU A 219 -9.84 -4.93 28.37
CA GLU A 219 -8.47 -5.19 27.91
C GLU A 219 -8.03 -6.64 28.20
N GLU A 220 -8.40 -7.18 29.37
CA GLU A 220 -8.11 -8.56 29.76
C GLU A 220 -8.84 -9.56 28.87
N ALA A 221 -10.12 -9.31 28.58
CA ALA A 221 -10.91 -10.15 27.69
C ALA A 221 -10.38 -10.14 26.25
N ALA A 222 -9.83 -9.00 25.78
CA ALA A 222 -9.17 -8.92 24.47
C ALA A 222 -7.91 -9.80 24.42
N VAL A 223 -7.06 -9.74 25.45
CA VAL A 223 -5.84 -10.56 25.57
C VAL A 223 -6.18 -12.06 25.65
N GLU A 224 -7.17 -12.43 26.48
CA GLU A 224 -7.66 -13.80 26.58
C GLU A 224 -8.21 -14.30 25.24
N PHE A 225 -9.00 -13.47 24.56
CA PHE A 225 -9.57 -13.81 23.26
C PHE A 225 -8.50 -13.95 22.19
N HIS A 226 -7.47 -13.11 22.17
CA HIS A 226 -6.36 -13.26 21.22
C HIS A 226 -5.68 -14.63 21.37
N THR A 227 -5.43 -15.07 22.61
CA THR A 227 -4.88 -16.40 22.90
C THR A 227 -5.84 -17.52 22.47
N PHE A 228 -7.14 -17.37 22.76
CA PHE A 228 -8.18 -18.30 22.33
C PHE A 228 -8.26 -18.40 20.80
N LEU A 229 -8.23 -17.27 20.10
CA LEU A 229 -8.24 -17.19 18.64
C LEU A 229 -7.05 -17.94 18.04
N LEU A 230 -5.85 -17.76 18.56
CA LEU A 230 -4.67 -18.50 18.08
C LEU A 230 -4.84 -20.02 18.24
N SER A 231 -5.41 -20.46 19.37
CA SER A 231 -5.65 -21.90 19.63
C SER A 231 -6.69 -22.56 18.70
N LYS A 232 -7.57 -21.76 18.07
CA LYS A 232 -8.64 -22.26 17.17
C LYS A 232 -8.38 -21.95 15.71
N GLY A 233 -7.88 -20.76 15.43
CA GLY A 233 -7.63 -20.23 14.10
C GLY A 233 -6.47 -20.94 13.40
N GLN A 234 -5.36 -21.18 14.11
CA GLN A 234 -4.20 -21.85 13.51
C GLN A 234 -4.54 -23.29 13.06
N PRO A 235 -5.13 -24.17 13.91
CA PRO A 235 -5.54 -25.50 13.46
C PRO A 235 -6.54 -25.50 12.30
N LEU A 236 -7.46 -24.51 12.28
CA LEU A 236 -8.42 -24.38 11.18
C LEU A 236 -7.74 -24.03 9.85
N LEU A 237 -6.76 -23.13 9.85
CA LEU A 237 -5.99 -22.79 8.66
C LEU A 237 -5.15 -23.98 8.17
N GLU A 238 -4.57 -24.76 9.08
CA GLU A 238 -3.86 -25.99 8.74
C GLU A 238 -4.80 -27.05 8.13
N GLU A 239 -6.03 -27.18 8.64
CA GLU A 239 -7.04 -28.07 8.05
C GLU A 239 -7.39 -27.66 6.61
N PHE A 240 -7.59 -26.35 6.38
CA PHE A 240 -7.85 -25.83 5.03
C PHE A 240 -6.66 -26.02 4.10
N ASP A 241 -5.44 -25.73 4.58
CA ASP A 241 -4.21 -25.90 3.81
C ASP A 241 -4.04 -27.36 3.38
N GLN A 242 -4.15 -28.31 4.31
CA GLN A 242 -4.08 -29.75 4.00
C GLN A 242 -5.14 -30.17 2.97
N TRP A 243 -6.38 -29.70 3.11
CA TRP A 243 -7.45 -30.01 2.18
C TRP A 243 -7.18 -29.43 0.78
N MET A 244 -6.66 -28.20 0.69
CA MET A 244 -6.33 -27.52 -0.56
C MET A 244 -5.09 -28.12 -1.22
N ALA A 245 -4.02 -28.39 -0.47
CA ALA A 245 -2.77 -28.98 -0.98
C ALA A 245 -3.00 -30.34 -1.65
N GLN A 246 -3.90 -31.17 -1.11
CA GLN A 246 -4.30 -32.44 -1.74
C GLN A 246 -4.96 -32.27 -3.12
N ARG A 247 -5.45 -31.08 -3.44
CA ARG A 247 -6.26 -30.76 -4.65
C ARG A 247 -5.63 -29.69 -5.52
N ASP A 248 -4.59 -29.04 -5.04
CA ASP A 248 -3.79 -28.12 -5.83
C ASP A 248 -2.94 -28.91 -6.80
N ARG A 249 -3.02 -28.59 -8.10
CA ARG A 249 -2.33 -29.35 -9.15
C ARG A 249 -0.85 -29.01 -9.28
N ASP A 250 -0.40 -27.91 -8.68
CA ASP A 250 1.02 -27.56 -8.61
C ASP A 250 1.70 -28.36 -7.47
N VAL A 251 0.96 -28.66 -6.39
CA VAL A 251 1.42 -29.48 -5.24
C VAL A 251 1.14 -30.98 -5.43
N ASN A 252 -0.01 -31.35 -5.96
CA ASN A 252 -0.43 -32.73 -6.26
C ASN A 252 -0.82 -32.87 -7.75
N PRO A 253 0.12 -33.25 -8.63
CA PRO A 253 -0.12 -33.37 -10.07
C PRO A 253 -1.22 -34.37 -10.46
N ASP A 254 -1.53 -35.34 -9.60
CA ASP A 254 -2.58 -36.34 -9.82
C ASP A 254 -4.00 -35.80 -9.56
N ALA A 255 -4.14 -34.58 -9.04
CA ALA A 255 -5.42 -33.94 -8.84
C ALA A 255 -6.10 -33.62 -10.20
N GLY A 256 -7.28 -34.21 -10.44
CA GLY A 256 -8.07 -33.97 -11.66
C GLY A 256 -8.80 -32.61 -11.71
N GLY A 257 -9.54 -32.35 -12.79
CA GLY A 257 -10.42 -31.18 -12.93
C GLY A 257 -10.09 -30.24 -14.09
N THR A 258 -10.95 -29.24 -14.33
CA THR A 258 -10.82 -28.25 -15.43
C THR A 258 -10.72 -26.82 -14.92
N GLY A 259 -10.16 -25.93 -15.74
CA GLY A 259 -9.98 -24.51 -15.41
C GLY A 259 -8.88 -24.25 -14.37
N ARG A 260 -8.67 -22.98 -13.98
CA ARG A 260 -7.76 -22.56 -12.91
C ARG A 260 -8.47 -21.54 -12.03
N LYS A 261 -8.47 -21.76 -10.71
CA LYS A 261 -9.06 -20.85 -9.73
C LYS A 261 -8.06 -20.64 -8.61
N ALA A 262 -7.78 -19.38 -8.29
CA ALA A 262 -7.12 -19.03 -7.04
C ALA A 262 -8.21 -18.90 -5.97
N VAL A 263 -8.13 -19.72 -4.92
CA VAL A 263 -9.04 -19.71 -3.77
C VAL A 263 -8.19 -19.55 -2.53
N GLY A 264 -8.67 -18.76 -1.57
CA GLY A 264 -8.00 -18.56 -0.30
C GLY A 264 -9.01 -18.21 0.78
N VAL A 265 -8.67 -18.57 2.02
CA VAL A 265 -9.40 -18.17 3.22
C VAL A 265 -8.40 -17.47 4.13
N GLY A 266 -8.72 -16.24 4.52
CA GLY A 266 -7.93 -15.46 5.45
C GLY A 266 -8.66 -15.30 6.77
N LEU A 267 -7.95 -15.49 7.87
CA LEU A 267 -8.39 -15.11 9.20
C LEU A 267 -7.53 -13.92 9.65
N TYR A 268 -8.17 -12.84 10.06
CA TYR A 268 -7.46 -11.67 10.57
C TYR A 268 -8.11 -11.21 11.87
N TYR A 269 -7.27 -10.77 12.79
CA TYR A 269 -7.65 -10.15 14.04
C TYR A 269 -7.43 -8.65 13.95
N PHE A 270 -8.35 -7.86 14.53
CA PHE A 270 -8.20 -6.42 14.62
C PHE A 270 -8.79 -5.93 15.95
N GLU A 271 -8.14 -4.91 16.49
CA GLU A 271 -8.57 -4.18 17.68
C GLU A 271 -8.59 -2.69 17.34
N GLU A 272 -9.56 -1.95 17.87
CA GLU A 272 -9.66 -0.51 17.71
C GLU A 272 -9.81 0.13 19.10
N GLU A 273 -8.90 1.04 19.45
CA GLU A 273 -9.12 1.93 20.58
C GLU A 273 -10.22 2.93 20.20
N LEU A 274 -11.39 2.77 20.81
CA LEU A 274 -12.46 3.74 20.69
C LEU A 274 -12.13 4.92 21.61
N GLN A 275 -11.87 6.09 21.03
CA GLN A 275 -11.82 7.32 21.82
C GLN A 275 -13.19 7.51 22.48
N GLN A 276 -13.21 7.68 23.81
CA GLN A 276 -14.44 8.05 24.51
C GLN A 276 -14.95 9.35 23.90
N ASP A 277 -16.19 9.36 23.44
CA ASP A 277 -16.85 10.60 23.05
C ASP A 277 -16.74 11.58 24.22
N PRO A 278 -16.36 12.86 23.99
CA PRO A 278 -16.33 13.83 25.07
C PRO A 278 -17.73 13.87 25.71
N PRO A 279 -17.83 13.91 27.06
CA PRO A 279 -19.11 13.84 27.74
C PRO A 279 -20.02 14.92 27.17
N GLU A 280 -21.24 14.53 26.77
CA GLU A 280 -22.26 15.45 26.29
C GLU A 280 -22.34 16.61 27.28
N SER A 281 -22.03 17.81 26.81
CA SER A 281 -22.23 19.03 27.59
C SER A 281 -23.72 19.14 27.88
N THR A 282 -24.13 18.75 29.09
CA THR A 282 -25.45 19.01 29.63
C THR A 282 -25.69 20.51 29.56
N SER A 283 -26.53 20.94 28.62
CA SER A 283 -27.14 22.28 28.59
C SER A 283 -28.42 22.27 29.40
#